data_AF-A0A0F9A8A4-F1
#
_entry.id   AF-A0A0F9A8A4-F1
#
_cell.length_a   1.000
_cell.length_b   1.000
_cell.length_c   1.000
_cell.angle_alpha   90.00
_cell.angle_beta   90.00
_cell.angle_gamma   90.00
#
_symmetry.space_group_name_H-M   'P 1'
#
loop_
_entity.id
_entity.type
_entity.pdbx_description
1 polymer ?
#
loop_
_entity_poly.entity_id
_entity_poly.type
_entity_poly.pdbx_seq_one_letter_code
_entity_poly.pdbx_strand_id
1 'polypeptide(L)'
;MRMLVLEFNDKDLPNKGIIEGTGIMITPPIDEDYWYFRVLLSDAGQAIVGFPKFKTIGIGFAQEEDWSSNLPFACSAAEIYNHIARNKGSNEITEADCVAAIEMVRQAARRFENLSDEEWQSKQERLLP
;
A
#
# COMPACT_ATOMS: atom_id res chain seq x y z
N MET A 1 5.63 -19.36 -9.75
CA MET A 1 4.68 -18.30 -9.36
C MET A 1 4.09 -18.72 -8.03
N ARG A 2 4.28 -17.92 -6.97
CA ARG A 2 3.78 -18.24 -5.63
C ARG A 2 2.28 -17.95 -5.54
N MET A 3 1.58 -18.67 -4.66
CA MET A 3 0.22 -18.31 -4.28
C MET A 3 0.25 -17.09 -3.36
N LEU A 4 -0.22 -15.95 -3.86
CA LEU A 4 -0.34 -14.71 -3.09
C LEU A 4 -1.73 -14.60 -2.48
N VAL A 5 -1.80 -14.16 -1.23
CA VAL A 5 -3.05 -13.99 -0.49
C VAL A 5 -3.13 -12.54 -0.03
N LEU A 6 -4.27 -11.90 -0.29
CA LEU A 6 -4.58 -10.57 0.22
C LEU A 6 -5.20 -10.69 1.61
N GLU A 7 -4.60 -10.02 2.57
CA GLU A 7 -5.08 -9.92 3.94
C GLU A 7 -5.59 -8.51 4.22
N PHE A 8 -6.57 -8.42 5.12
CA PHE A 8 -7.17 -7.17 5.56
C PHE A 8 -6.91 -7.00 7.05
N ASN A 9 -6.54 -5.79 7.47
CA ASN A 9 -6.45 -5.44 8.88
C ASN A 9 -7.60 -4.51 9.25
N ASP A 10 -8.59 -5.08 9.94
CA ASP A 10 -9.77 -4.39 10.45
C ASP A 10 -9.53 -3.77 11.85
N LYS A 11 -8.37 -4.00 12.46
CA LYS A 11 -8.01 -3.34 13.72
C LYS A 11 -7.85 -1.84 13.48
N ASP A 12 -8.49 -1.06 14.35
CA ASP A 12 -8.33 0.39 14.47
C ASP A 12 -8.60 1.22 13.21
N LEU A 13 -9.50 0.76 12.32
CA LEU A 13 -9.98 1.55 11.17
C LEU A 13 -10.40 3.00 11.53
N PRO A 14 -11.07 3.30 12.68
CA PRO A 14 -11.43 4.67 13.05
C PRO A 14 -10.23 5.56 13.43
N ASN A 15 -9.11 4.97 13.86
CA ASN A 15 -7.93 5.69 14.34
C ASN A 15 -6.77 5.71 13.32
N LYS A 16 -6.94 5.05 12.17
CA LYS A 16 -5.96 5.01 11.07
C LYS A 16 -6.08 6.19 10.08
N GLY A 17 -6.64 7.33 10.54
CA GLY A 17 -6.41 8.63 9.89
C GLY A 17 -7.63 9.42 9.44
N ILE A 18 -8.85 9.12 9.89
CA ILE A 18 -10.00 10.01 9.68
C ILE A 18 -10.78 10.17 10.98
N ILE A 19 -10.47 11.22 11.75
CA ILE A 19 -11.44 11.80 12.69
C ILE A 19 -12.19 12.87 11.90
N GLU A 20 -13.38 12.51 11.38
CA GLU A 20 -14.32 13.50 10.85
C GLU A 20 -14.68 14.48 11.98
N GLY A 21 -14.29 15.76 11.84
CA GLY A 21 -14.87 16.82 12.66
C GLY A 21 -14.01 18.06 12.92
N THR A 22 -12.68 17.96 13.03
CA THR A 22 -11.90 19.10 13.61
C THR A 22 -10.51 19.37 13.01
N GLY A 23 -10.12 18.70 11.91
CA GLY A 23 -8.92 19.09 11.16
C GLY A 23 -7.57 18.76 11.82
N ILE A 24 -7.55 17.94 12.88
CA ILE A 24 -6.31 17.40 13.46
C ILE A 24 -6.09 16.00 12.88
N MET A 25 -5.03 15.85 12.06
CA MET A 25 -4.54 14.53 11.64
C MET A 25 -3.61 14.00 12.73
N ILE A 26 -4.08 13.01 13.51
CA ILE A 26 -3.21 12.25 14.40
C ILE A 26 -2.78 11.01 13.62
N THR A 27 -1.49 10.94 13.25
CA THR A 27 -0.91 9.71 12.75
C THR A 27 -0.81 8.75 13.94
N PRO A 28 -1.48 7.59 13.93
CA PRO A 28 -1.31 6.62 14.99
C PRO A 28 0.15 6.14 15.03
N PRO A 29 0.60 5.51 16.13
CA PRO A 29 1.92 4.90 16.18
C PRO A 29 2.13 4.00 14.96
N ILE A 30 3.19 4.26 14.19
CA ILE A 30 3.59 3.38 13.09
C ILE A 30 4.27 2.18 13.76
N ASP A 31 3.49 1.14 14.00
CA ASP A 31 3.97 -0.17 14.45
C ASP A 31 3.80 -1.21 13.33
N GLU A 32 4.13 -2.47 13.62
CA GLU A 32 4.05 -3.58 12.67
C GLU A 32 2.63 -3.88 12.16
N ASP A 33 1.60 -3.35 12.82
CA ASP A 33 0.19 -3.48 12.46
C ASP A 33 -0.36 -2.22 11.73
N TYR A 34 0.49 -1.25 11.40
CA TYR A 34 0.12 -0.04 10.65
C TYR A 34 -0.06 -0.28 9.13
N TRP A 35 -1.10 -1.04 8.78
CA TRP A 35 -1.52 -1.31 7.41
C TRP A 35 -3.04 -1.57 7.34
N TYR A 36 -3.62 -1.44 6.14
CA TYR A 36 -4.98 -1.86 5.80
C TYR A 36 -5.01 -3.14 4.99
N PHE A 37 -4.08 -3.27 4.04
CA PHE A 37 -3.96 -4.40 3.14
C PHE A 37 -2.55 -4.97 3.22
N ARG A 38 -2.41 -6.29 3.16
CA ARG A 38 -1.11 -6.96 3.15
C ARG A 38 -1.11 -8.13 2.18
N VAL A 39 0.01 -8.32 1.49
CA VAL A 39 0.31 -9.52 0.70
C VAL A 39 1.68 -10.02 1.12
N LEU A 40 1.73 -11.21 1.74
CA LEU A 40 2.97 -11.85 2.17
C LEU A 40 3.77 -12.37 0.97
N LEU A 41 5.06 -12.02 0.94
CA LEU A 41 6.01 -12.35 -0.12
C LEU A 41 7.10 -13.32 0.33
N SER A 42 7.25 -13.63 1.62
CA SER A 42 8.18 -14.66 2.13
C SER A 42 7.70 -15.26 3.44
N ASP A 43 8.11 -16.50 3.71
CA ASP A 43 7.91 -17.16 5.01
C ASP A 43 8.68 -16.43 6.13
N ALA A 44 9.73 -15.69 5.75
CA ALA A 44 10.48 -14.79 6.63
C ALA A 44 9.71 -13.49 6.98
N GLY A 45 8.48 -13.31 6.50
CA GLY A 45 7.59 -12.22 6.91
C GLY A 45 7.67 -10.95 6.06
N GLN A 46 8.41 -10.94 4.95
CA GLN A 46 8.43 -9.79 4.05
C GLN A 46 7.10 -9.69 3.30
N ALA A 47 6.52 -8.51 3.23
CA ALA A 47 5.19 -8.29 2.66
C ALA A 47 5.09 -6.94 1.95
N ILE A 48 4.21 -6.84 0.95
CA ILE A 48 3.71 -5.56 0.44
C ILE A 48 2.50 -5.16 1.26
N VAL A 49 2.45 -3.90 1.69
CA VAL A 49 1.35 -3.33 2.47
C VAL A 49 0.77 -2.09 1.80
N GLY A 50 -0.54 -1.93 1.92
CA GLY A 50 -1.24 -0.68 1.68
C GLY A 50 -1.57 -0.04 3.02
N PHE A 51 -1.15 1.21 3.23
CA PHE A 51 -1.29 1.90 4.52
C PHE A 51 -1.74 3.36 4.34
N PRO A 52 -2.41 3.96 5.33
CA PRO A 52 -2.85 5.35 5.24
C PRO A 52 -1.66 6.32 5.12
N LYS A 53 -1.71 7.20 4.11
CA LYS A 53 -0.71 8.23 3.84
C LYS A 53 -1.38 9.47 3.24
N PHE A 54 -1.25 10.64 3.88
CA PHE A 54 -1.73 11.93 3.38
C PHE A 54 -3.11 11.90 2.68
N LYS A 55 -4.16 11.44 3.40
CA LYS A 55 -5.54 11.30 2.89
C LYS A 55 -5.72 10.33 1.71
N THR A 56 -4.75 9.45 1.47
CA THR A 56 -4.83 8.37 0.49
C THR A 56 -4.14 7.12 1.03
N ILE A 57 -3.92 6.12 0.18
CA ILE A 57 -3.24 4.87 0.52
C ILE A 57 -1.87 4.84 -0.18
N GLY A 58 -0.81 4.77 0.63
CA GLY A 58 0.54 4.49 0.15
C GLY A 58 0.79 2.99 0.07
N ILE A 59 1.69 2.57 -0.83
CA ILE A 59 2.09 1.17 -0.99
C ILE A 59 3.59 1.04 -0.80
N GLY A 60 4.03 0.08 0.03
CA GLY A 60 5.43 -0.19 0.35
C GLY A 60 5.64 -1.56 1.00
N PHE A 61 6.86 -1.88 1.43
CA PHE A 61 7.15 -3.07 2.22
C PHE A 61 6.79 -2.89 3.71
N ALA A 62 6.42 -3.98 4.40
CA ALA A 62 5.98 -3.96 5.80
C ALA A 62 7.08 -3.64 6.85
N GLN A 63 8.33 -3.43 6.43
CA GLN A 63 9.48 -3.19 7.32
C GLN A 63 10.50 -2.27 6.64
N GLU A 64 10.05 -1.08 6.25
CA GLU A 64 10.94 -0.07 5.66
C GLU A 64 11.50 0.87 6.74
N GLU A 65 12.76 1.26 6.60
CA GLU A 65 13.35 2.33 7.42
C GLU A 65 12.73 3.69 7.07
N ASP A 66 12.24 3.86 5.84
CA ASP A 66 11.71 5.12 5.32
C ASP A 66 10.34 4.95 4.62
N TRP A 67 9.27 5.00 5.43
CA TRP A 67 7.87 4.98 4.98
C TRP A 67 7.45 6.23 4.20
N SER A 68 8.26 7.31 4.25
CA SER A 68 7.97 8.56 3.55
C SER A 68 8.23 8.45 2.05
N SER A 69 9.03 7.48 1.61
CA SER A 69 9.35 7.25 0.19
C SER A 69 8.21 6.62 -0.62
N ASN A 70 7.31 5.86 -0.01
CA ASN A 70 6.24 5.14 -0.72
C ASN A 70 5.32 5.97 -1.63
N LEU A 71 4.92 5.39 -2.76
CA LEU A 71 4.05 6.03 -3.76
C LEU A 71 2.56 5.74 -3.47
N PRO A 72 1.65 6.65 -3.90
CA PRO A 72 0.22 6.43 -3.75
C PRO A 72 -0.26 5.28 -4.66
N PHE A 73 -1.29 4.57 -4.22
CA PHE A 73 -1.84 3.41 -4.94
C PHE A 73 -2.30 3.71 -6.38
N ALA A 74 -2.59 4.98 -6.70
CA ALA A 74 -2.93 5.43 -8.05
C ALA A 74 -1.77 5.31 -9.06
N CYS A 75 -0.51 5.44 -8.64
CA CYS A 75 0.65 5.15 -9.49
C CYS A 75 0.60 3.70 -10.00
N SER A 76 1.18 3.41 -11.16
CA SER A 76 1.20 2.05 -11.70
C SER A 76 1.98 1.08 -10.81
N ALA A 77 1.63 -0.21 -10.86
CA ALA A 77 2.34 -1.22 -10.08
C ALA A 77 3.84 -1.28 -10.40
N ALA A 78 4.21 -1.05 -11.66
CA ALA A 78 5.60 -0.99 -12.09
C ALA A 78 6.33 0.25 -11.52
N GLU A 79 5.71 1.43 -11.53
CA GLU A 79 6.29 2.64 -10.94
C GLU A 79 6.49 2.49 -9.43
N ILE A 80 5.48 1.96 -8.74
CA ILE A 80 5.56 1.66 -7.31
C ILE A 80 6.71 0.67 -7.04
N TYR A 81 6.77 -0.43 -7.79
CA TYR A 81 7.84 -1.42 -7.65
C TYR A 81 9.22 -0.79 -7.86
N ASN A 82 9.42 -0.06 -8.96
CA ASN A 82 10.70 0.59 -9.25
C ASN A 82 11.14 1.54 -8.13
N HIS A 83 10.17 2.18 -7.46
CA HIS A 83 10.44 3.06 -6.32
C HIS A 83 10.87 2.28 -5.07
N ILE A 84 10.20 1.16 -4.76
CA ILE A 84 10.40 0.41 -3.51
C ILE A 84 11.33 -0.80 -3.64
N ALA A 85 11.79 -1.15 -4.85
CA ALA A 85 12.57 -2.36 -5.12
C ALA A 85 13.85 -2.47 -4.29
N ARG A 86 14.45 -1.31 -3.92
CA ARG A 86 15.62 -1.24 -3.04
C ARG A 86 15.38 -1.80 -1.62
N ASN A 87 14.12 -1.86 -1.19
CA ASN A 87 13.73 -2.36 0.13
C ASN A 87 13.48 -3.87 0.13
N LYS A 88 13.62 -4.54 -1.03
CA LYS A 88 13.45 -5.99 -1.14
C LYS A 88 14.60 -6.72 -0.43
N GLY A 89 14.27 -7.42 0.64
CA GLY A 89 15.25 -8.10 1.50
C GLY A 89 15.56 -9.55 1.14
N SER A 90 14.92 -10.15 0.13
CA SER A 90 15.21 -11.53 -0.30
C SER A 90 15.28 -11.68 -1.82
N ASN A 91 16.25 -12.47 -2.29
CA ASN A 91 16.40 -12.83 -3.69
C ASN A 91 15.38 -13.89 -4.16
N GLU A 92 14.74 -14.60 -3.24
CA GLU A 92 13.68 -15.56 -3.55
C GLU A 92 12.38 -14.86 -3.97
N ILE A 93 12.21 -13.60 -3.57
CA ILE A 93 11.10 -12.76 -3.97
C ILE A 93 11.40 -12.23 -5.37
N THR A 94 10.57 -12.65 -6.32
CA THR A 94 10.70 -12.20 -7.71
C THR A 94 10.04 -10.85 -7.91
N GLU A 95 10.49 -10.10 -8.91
CA GLU A 95 9.81 -8.88 -9.36
C GLU A 95 8.35 -9.16 -9.71
N ALA A 96 8.08 -10.28 -10.37
CA ALA A 96 6.72 -10.67 -10.74
C ALA A 96 5.82 -10.86 -9.50
N ASP A 97 6.34 -11.45 -8.41
CA ASP A 97 5.59 -11.59 -7.17
C ASP A 97 5.33 -10.21 -6.53
N CYS A 98 6.32 -9.30 -6.53
CA CYS A 98 6.15 -7.94 -6.03
C CYS A 98 5.09 -7.16 -6.82
N VAL A 99 5.18 -7.16 -8.15
CA VAL A 99 4.25 -6.44 -9.03
C VAL A 99 2.83 -6.99 -8.89
N ALA A 100 2.68 -8.32 -8.81
CA ALA A 100 1.39 -8.94 -8.56
C ALA A 100 0.81 -8.57 -7.18
N ALA A 101 1.63 -8.57 -6.14
CA ALA A 101 1.23 -8.16 -4.79
C ALA A 101 0.83 -6.68 -4.73
N ILE A 102 1.59 -5.80 -5.37
CA ILE A 102 1.26 -4.36 -5.47
C ILE A 102 -0.09 -4.21 -6.17
N GLU A 103 -0.33 -4.91 -7.28
CA GLU A 103 -1.59 -4.83 -8.01
C GLU A 103 -2.79 -5.31 -7.16
N MET A 104 -2.63 -6.37 -6.38
CA MET A 104 -3.65 -6.83 -5.43
C MET A 104 -3.99 -5.73 -4.41
N VAL A 105 -2.97 -5.07 -3.84
CA VAL A 105 -3.14 -3.96 -2.88
C VAL A 105 -3.79 -2.74 -3.55
N ARG A 106 -3.38 -2.37 -4.76
CA ARG A 106 -3.98 -1.25 -5.52
C ARG A 106 -5.47 -1.44 -5.75
N GLN A 107 -5.87 -2.63 -6.16
CA GLN A 107 -7.28 -2.93 -6.39
C GLN A 107 -8.08 -2.98 -5.08
N ALA A 108 -7.48 -3.45 -3.98
CA ALA A 108 -8.11 -3.40 -2.67
C ALA A 108 -8.33 -1.95 -2.21
N ALA A 109 -7.30 -1.11 -2.34
CA ALA A 109 -7.33 0.31 -2.02
C ALA A 109 -8.38 1.07 -2.87
N ARG A 110 -8.46 0.78 -4.17
CA ARG A 110 -9.48 1.37 -5.05
C ARG A 110 -10.90 1.04 -4.59
N ARG A 111 -11.16 -0.22 -4.23
CA ARG A 111 -12.47 -0.64 -3.70
C ARG A 111 -12.77 0.00 -2.35
N PHE A 112 -11.75 0.13 -1.50
CA PHE A 112 -11.87 0.77 -0.19
C PHE A 112 -12.20 2.27 -0.30
N GLU A 113 -11.57 2.99 -1.22
CA GLU A 113 -11.92 4.39 -1.54
C GLU A 113 -13.23 4.53 -2.34
N ASN A 114 -13.91 3.41 -2.66
CA ASN A 114 -15.15 3.36 -3.45
C ASN A 114 -15.07 4.12 -4.79
N LEU A 115 -13.93 4.03 -5.48
CA LEU A 115 -13.69 4.76 -6.72
C LEU A 115 -14.30 4.05 -7.94
N SER A 116 -15.07 4.81 -8.72
CA SER A 116 -15.46 4.44 -10.09
C SER A 116 -14.24 4.30 -11.00
N ASP A 117 -14.41 3.67 -12.17
CA ASP A 117 -13.35 3.59 -13.18
C ASP A 117 -12.87 4.98 -13.63
N GLU A 118 -13.81 5.94 -13.76
CA GLU A 118 -13.51 7.31 -14.18
C GLU A 118 -12.73 8.08 -13.11
N GLU A 119 -13.15 8.01 -11.84
CA GLU A 119 -12.41 8.64 -10.73
C GLU A 119 -11.03 8.04 -10.55
N TRP A 120 -10.92 6.72 -10.78
CA TRP A 120 -9.65 6.02 -10.76
C TRP A 120 -8.72 6.55 -11.86
N GLN A 121 -9.16 6.54 -13.12
CA GLN A 121 -8.39 7.06 -14.25
C GLN A 121 -7.98 8.52 -14.03
N SER A 122 -8.90 9.37 -13.58
CA SER A 122 -8.59 10.78 -13.29
C SER A 122 -7.51 10.95 -12.21
N LYS A 123 -7.51 10.11 -11.18
CA LYS A 123 -6.44 10.12 -10.16
C LYS A 123 -5.09 9.69 -10.75
N GLN A 124 -5.08 8.71 -11.65
CA GLN A 124 -3.86 8.28 -12.33
C GLN A 124 -3.30 9.38 -13.22
N GLU A 125 -4.15 10.04 -14.01
CA GLU A 125 -3.76 11.13 -14.92
C GLU A 125 -3.13 12.32 -14.18
N ARG A 126 -3.64 12.68 -13.00
CA ARG A 126 -3.08 13.77 -12.17
C ARG A 126 -1.67 13.51 -11.65
N LEU A 127 -1.24 12.25 -11.67
CA LEU A 127 0.07 11.81 -11.19
C LEU A 127 1.04 11.49 -12.33
N LEU A 128 0.59 11.55 -13.59
CA LEU A 128 1.47 11.49 -14.74
C LEU A 128 2.29 12.81 -14.83
N PRO A 129 3.60 12.73 -15.08
CA PRO A 129 4.47 13.90 -15.20
C PRO A 129 4.16 14.79 -16.41
#